data_AF-A0A1I3ICN4-F1
#
_entry.id   AF-A0A1I3ICN4-F1
#
_cell.length_a   1.000
_cell.length_b   1.000
_cell.length_c   1.000
_cell.angle_alpha   90.00
_cell.angle_beta   90.00
_cell.angle_gamma   90.00
#
_symmetry.space_group_name_H-M   'P 1'
#
loop_
_entity.id
_entity.type
_entity.pdbx_description
1 polymer ?
#
loop_
_entity_poly.entity_id
_entity_poly.type
_entity_poly.pdbx_seq_one_letter_code
_entity_poly.pdbx_strand_id
1 'polypeptide(L)'
;MLKDGTYAAWYKTPLDQGTGIVHVADGQISGRDSLMTYHGSCKIDGDRFTATVSTKRHTDGRVTVFGVYDELTLEIEGTCPDKIATYTATAGQARGVVLQGTLILTEQPGPATERIEQLPAFNPDKLPKLPKRSR
;
A
#
# COMPACT_ATOMS: atom_id res chain seq x y z
N MET A 1 -13.41 7.83 -11.74
CA MET A 1 -12.71 6.65 -12.31
C MET A 1 -11.40 6.44 -11.59
N LEU A 2 -10.92 5.20 -11.49
CA LEU A 2 -9.60 4.90 -10.93
C LEU A 2 -8.51 5.51 -11.82
N LYS A 3 -7.64 6.34 -11.25
CA LYS A 3 -6.58 7.05 -12.00
C LYS A 3 -5.23 6.40 -11.80
N ASP A 4 -4.32 6.65 -12.72
CA ASP A 4 -2.91 6.34 -12.48
C ASP A 4 -2.38 7.19 -11.31
N GLY A 5 -1.57 6.56 -10.46
CA GLY A 5 -1.03 7.18 -9.26
C GLY A 5 -0.76 6.20 -8.12
N THR A 6 -0.33 6.78 -7.01
CA THR A 6 -0.09 6.06 -5.76
C THR A 6 -1.30 6.20 -4.85
N TYR A 7 -1.66 5.12 -4.18
CA TYR A 7 -2.80 5.02 -3.29
C TYR A 7 -2.36 4.49 -1.94
N ALA A 8 -2.86 5.12 -0.88
CA ALA A 8 -2.92 4.48 0.43
C ALA A 8 -4.06 3.46 0.40
N ALA A 9 -3.78 2.22 0.77
CA ALA A 9 -4.77 1.16 0.86
C ALA A 9 -5.06 0.87 2.33
N TRP A 10 -6.34 0.77 2.66
CA TRP A 10 -6.82 0.17 3.90
C TRP A 10 -7.74 -0.99 3.55
N TYR A 11 -7.60 -2.11 4.24
CA TYR A 11 -8.39 -3.30 3.95
C TYR A 11 -8.69 -4.11 5.20
N LYS A 12 -9.76 -4.90 5.15
CA LYS A 12 -10.16 -5.82 6.20
C LYS A 12 -10.77 -7.10 5.65
N THR A 13 -10.62 -8.17 6.40
CA THR A 13 -11.41 -9.41 6.32
C THR A 13 -12.12 -9.61 7.66
N PRO A 14 -12.97 -10.64 7.83
CA PRO A 14 -13.48 -10.99 9.16
C PRO A 14 -12.39 -11.41 10.17
N LEU A 15 -11.18 -11.74 9.70
CA LEU A 15 -10.10 -12.25 10.53
C LEU A 15 -9.17 -11.14 11.04
N ASP A 16 -8.86 -10.16 10.19
CA ASP A 16 -7.90 -9.09 10.50
C ASP A 16 -8.05 -7.90 9.54
N GLN A 17 -7.30 -6.83 9.78
CA GLN A 17 -7.22 -5.64 8.93
C GLN A 17 -5.78 -5.18 8.74
N GLY A 18 -5.54 -4.40 7.69
CA GLY A 18 -4.21 -3.91 7.38
C GLY A 18 -4.22 -2.68 6.49
N THR A 19 -3.01 -2.19 6.23
CA THR A 19 -2.75 -1.06 5.35
C THR A 19 -1.59 -1.39 4.42
N GLY A 20 -1.65 -0.86 3.21
CA GLY A 20 -0.59 -1.01 2.22
C GLY A 20 -0.49 0.20 1.30
N ILE A 21 0.40 0.10 0.34
CA ILE A 21 0.55 1.06 -0.75
C ILE A 21 0.28 0.34 -2.06
N VAL A 22 -0.50 0.98 -2.92
CA VAL A 22 -0.83 0.49 -4.27
C VAL A 22 -0.45 1.55 -5.29
N HIS A 23 0.18 1.14 -6.37
CA HIS A 23 0.50 1.95 -7.54
C HIS A 23 -0.32 1.43 -8.71
N VAL A 24 -1.03 2.34 -9.38
CA VAL A 24 -1.75 2.09 -10.63
C VAL A 24 -1.03 2.87 -11.72
N ALA A 25 -0.63 2.19 -12.80
CA ALA A 25 -0.01 2.82 -13.96
C ALA A 25 -0.27 1.97 -15.20
N ASP A 26 -0.76 2.58 -16.28
CA ASP A 26 -0.93 1.91 -17.59
C ASP A 26 -1.74 0.59 -17.49
N GLY A 27 -2.79 0.59 -16.67
CA GLY A 27 -3.63 -0.58 -16.44
C GLY A 27 -2.94 -1.71 -15.65
N GLN A 28 -1.78 -1.46 -15.06
CA GLN A 28 -1.09 -2.37 -14.15
C GLN A 28 -1.27 -1.92 -12.69
N ILE A 29 -1.31 -2.90 -11.80
CA ILE A 29 -1.31 -2.70 -10.36
C ILE A 29 -0.01 -3.28 -9.79
N SER A 30 0.65 -2.53 -8.91
CA SER A 30 1.73 -3.04 -8.07
C SER A 30 1.63 -2.48 -6.67
N GLY A 31 2.23 -3.12 -5.68
CA GLY A 31 2.20 -2.58 -4.33
C GLY A 31 2.80 -3.50 -3.30
N ARG A 32 2.66 -3.10 -2.04
CA ARG A 32 3.07 -3.90 -0.88
C ARG A 32 2.41 -3.42 0.41
N ASP A 33 2.45 -4.30 1.40
CA ASP A 33 2.33 -3.97 2.81
C ASP A 33 3.56 -4.51 3.57
N SER A 34 3.44 -4.58 4.90
CA SER A 34 4.48 -5.10 5.79
C SER A 34 4.77 -6.60 5.62
N LEU A 35 3.90 -7.38 4.96
CA LEU A 35 4.01 -8.83 4.84
C LEU A 35 4.12 -9.35 3.40
N MET A 36 3.44 -8.69 2.46
CA MET A 36 3.27 -9.15 1.08
C MET A 36 3.55 -8.06 0.05
N THR A 37 4.00 -8.48 -1.13
CA THR A 37 3.98 -7.68 -2.36
C THR A 37 2.79 -8.08 -3.21
N TYR A 38 2.35 -7.18 -4.09
CA TYR A 38 1.25 -7.40 -5.01
C TYR A 38 1.64 -6.96 -6.42
N HIS A 39 1.22 -7.71 -7.43
CA HIS A 39 1.26 -7.27 -8.83
C HIS A 39 0.03 -7.77 -9.57
N GLY A 40 -0.42 -7.06 -10.60
CA GLY A 40 -1.56 -7.48 -11.38
C GLY A 40 -1.91 -6.51 -12.48
N SER A 41 -3.08 -6.74 -13.07
CA SER A 41 -3.66 -5.84 -14.07
C SER A 41 -5.04 -5.40 -13.64
N CYS A 42 -5.44 -4.21 -14.08
CA CYS A 42 -6.77 -3.67 -13.85
C CYS A 42 -7.40 -3.22 -15.16
N LYS A 43 -8.72 -3.38 -15.24
CA LYS A 43 -9.56 -2.83 -16.30
C LYS A 43 -10.50 -1.82 -15.66
N ILE A 44 -10.60 -0.66 -16.30
CA ILE A 44 -11.43 0.46 -15.82
C ILE A 44 -12.55 0.66 -16.82
N ASP A 45 -13.78 0.75 -16.32
CA ASP A 45 -15.00 1.01 -17.08
C ASP A 45 -15.82 2.08 -16.35
N GLY A 46 -15.64 3.34 -16.75
CA GLY A 46 -16.27 4.49 -16.07
C GLY A 46 -15.81 4.62 -14.62
N ASP A 47 -16.74 4.55 -13.68
CA ASP A 47 -16.45 4.54 -12.24
C ASP A 47 -16.14 3.14 -11.71
N ARG A 48 -16.39 2.08 -12.47
CA ARG A 48 -16.12 0.70 -12.07
C ARG A 48 -14.71 0.28 -12.47
N PHE A 49 -14.14 -0.65 -11.71
CA PHE A 49 -12.92 -1.33 -12.11
C PHE A 49 -12.93 -2.79 -11.67
N THR A 50 -12.23 -3.62 -12.43
CA THR A 50 -11.91 -4.99 -12.06
C THR A 50 -10.41 -5.20 -12.11
N ALA A 51 -9.88 -6.11 -11.30
CA ALA A 51 -8.47 -6.44 -11.32
C ALA A 51 -8.21 -7.87 -10.90
N THR A 52 -7.15 -8.45 -11.47
CA THR A 52 -6.59 -9.73 -11.03
C THR A 52 -5.21 -9.45 -10.48
N VAL A 53 -5.00 -9.72 -9.19
CA VAL A 53 -3.78 -9.37 -8.46
C VAL A 53 -3.18 -10.59 -7.79
N SER A 54 -1.95 -10.93 -8.16
CA SER A 54 -1.15 -11.94 -7.47
C SER A 54 -0.41 -11.32 -6.30
N THR A 55 -0.43 -11.99 -5.15
CA THR A 55 0.33 -11.58 -3.96
C THR A 55 1.41 -12.59 -3.65
N LYS A 56 2.51 -12.12 -3.05
CA LYS A 56 3.61 -12.96 -2.59
C LYS A 56 4.14 -12.47 -1.26
N ARG A 57 4.28 -13.38 -0.29
CA ARG A 57 4.90 -13.10 1.00
C ARG A 57 6.38 -12.74 0.82
N HIS A 58 6.81 -11.70 1.52
CA HIS A 58 8.23 -11.32 1.65
C HIS A 58 8.72 -11.30 3.09
N THR A 59 7.81 -11.31 4.07
CA THR A 59 8.15 -11.32 5.50
C THR A 59 7.44 -12.48 6.22
N ASP A 60 8.23 -13.24 7.00
CA ASP A 60 7.76 -14.37 7.79
C ASP A 60 7.28 -13.97 9.19
N GLY A 61 6.68 -14.92 9.92
CA GLY A 61 6.40 -14.77 11.36
C GLY A 61 5.05 -14.12 11.72
N ARG A 62 4.26 -13.70 10.73
CA ARG A 62 2.86 -13.27 10.92
C ARG A 62 1.92 -13.91 9.92
N VAL A 63 0.70 -14.21 10.37
CA VAL A 63 -0.41 -14.66 9.51
C VAL A 63 -0.92 -13.47 8.69
N THR A 64 -1.28 -13.68 7.43
CA THR A 64 -1.84 -12.62 6.57
C THR A 64 -3.34 -12.45 6.83
N VAL A 65 -3.97 -11.40 6.31
CA VAL A 65 -5.43 -11.19 6.43
C VAL A 65 -6.26 -12.29 5.76
N PHE A 66 -5.64 -13.11 4.91
CA PHE A 66 -6.24 -14.30 4.28
C PHE A 66 -5.82 -15.62 4.95
N GLY A 67 -5.01 -15.58 6.02
CA GLY A 67 -4.54 -16.77 6.73
C GLY A 67 -3.07 -17.13 6.44
N VAL A 68 -2.79 -18.42 6.30
CA VAL A 68 -1.41 -18.99 6.25
C VAL A 68 -0.86 -19.13 4.83
N TYR A 69 -1.40 -18.39 3.87
CA TYR A 69 -0.99 -18.50 2.47
C TYR A 69 0.18 -17.56 2.16
N ASP A 70 1.17 -18.10 1.44
CA ASP A 70 2.34 -17.34 0.99
C ASP A 70 2.12 -16.69 -0.38
N GLU A 71 1.25 -17.27 -1.20
CA GLU A 71 0.88 -16.75 -2.51
C GLU A 71 -0.64 -16.88 -2.70
N LEU A 72 -1.27 -15.82 -3.20
CA LEU A 72 -2.70 -15.75 -3.47
C LEU A 72 -2.95 -15.05 -4.80
N THR A 73 -4.05 -15.38 -5.45
CA THR A 73 -4.57 -14.61 -6.58
C THR A 73 -5.91 -14.03 -6.17
N LEU A 74 -5.99 -12.71 -6.19
CA LEU A 74 -7.16 -11.94 -5.81
C LEU A 74 -7.92 -11.53 -7.06
N GLU A 75 -9.20 -11.85 -7.10
CA GLU A 75 -10.15 -11.25 -8.03
C GLU A 75 -10.83 -10.09 -7.33
N ILE A 76 -10.70 -8.90 -7.92
CA ILE A 76 -11.10 -7.63 -7.34
C ILE A 76 -12.17 -6.98 -8.21
N GLU A 77 -13.20 -6.48 -7.56
CA GLU A 77 -14.22 -5.61 -8.16
C GLU A 77 -14.43 -4.38 -7.27
N GLY A 78 -14.51 -3.20 -7.88
CA GLY A 78 -14.66 -1.98 -7.13
C GLY A 78 -15.23 -0.82 -7.92
N THR A 79 -15.42 0.28 -7.21
CA THR A 79 -15.90 1.56 -7.73
C THR A 79 -15.02 2.70 -7.24
N CYS A 80 -14.80 3.69 -8.10
CA CYS A 80 -13.98 4.86 -7.85
C CYS A 80 -14.65 6.09 -8.46
N PRO A 81 -15.58 6.75 -7.74
CA PRO A 81 -16.24 7.95 -8.24
C PRO A 81 -15.27 9.14 -8.37
N ASP A 82 -14.28 9.27 -7.47
CA ASP A 82 -13.30 10.36 -7.50
C ASP A 82 -11.92 9.95 -6.94
N LYS A 83 -11.44 10.53 -5.83
CA LYS A 83 -10.13 10.23 -5.22
C LYS A 83 -10.14 9.01 -4.29
N ILE A 84 -11.33 8.56 -3.89
CA ILE A 84 -11.50 7.43 -2.98
C ILE A 84 -12.21 6.31 -3.73
N ALA A 85 -11.55 5.16 -3.83
CA ALA A 85 -12.12 3.95 -4.38
C ALA A 85 -12.49 2.97 -3.26
N THR A 86 -13.55 2.21 -3.45
CA THR A 86 -13.90 1.07 -2.60
C THR A 86 -13.92 -0.20 -3.44
N TYR A 87 -13.54 -1.33 -2.85
CA TYR A 87 -13.50 -2.60 -3.55
C TYR A 87 -13.75 -3.78 -2.63
N THR A 88 -14.14 -4.89 -3.26
CA THR A 88 -14.12 -6.22 -2.66
C THR A 88 -13.15 -7.11 -3.40
N ALA A 89 -12.50 -8.01 -2.68
CA ALA A 89 -11.59 -9.00 -3.25
C ALA A 89 -11.89 -10.40 -2.70
N THR A 90 -11.73 -11.41 -3.54
CA THR A 90 -11.81 -12.82 -3.15
C THR A 90 -10.61 -13.58 -3.68
N ALA A 91 -10.22 -14.65 -2.97
CA ALA A 91 -9.16 -15.54 -3.39
C ALA A 91 -9.70 -16.97 -3.50
N GLY A 92 -9.44 -17.66 -4.62
CA GLY A 92 -9.87 -19.04 -4.80
C GLY A 92 -9.27 -19.99 -3.75
N GLN A 93 -8.07 -19.67 -3.26
CA GLN A 93 -7.34 -20.37 -2.22
C GLN A 93 -7.99 -20.23 -0.83
N ALA A 94 -8.57 -19.06 -0.52
CA ALA A 94 -9.20 -18.73 0.76
C ALA A 94 -10.73 -18.64 0.60
N ARG A 95 -11.36 -19.78 0.31
CA ARG A 95 -12.81 -19.85 0.01
C ARG A 95 -13.64 -19.27 1.17
N GLY A 96 -14.60 -18.42 0.82
CA GLY A 96 -15.51 -17.79 1.78
C GLY A 96 -14.95 -16.56 2.49
N VAL A 97 -13.68 -16.21 2.27
CA VAL A 97 -13.10 -14.96 2.78
C VAL A 97 -13.27 -13.86 1.75
N VAL A 98 -14.01 -12.82 2.12
CA VAL A 98 -14.13 -11.59 1.34
C VAL A 98 -13.33 -10.50 2.03
N LEU A 99 -12.40 -9.90 1.28
CA LEU A 99 -11.68 -8.71 1.70
C LEU A 99 -12.46 -7.47 1.21
N GLN A 100 -12.65 -6.50 2.10
CA GLN A 100 -13.17 -5.19 1.77
C GLN A 100 -12.02 -4.18 1.87
N GLY A 101 -11.90 -3.30 0.89
CA GLY A 101 -10.83 -2.31 0.90
C GLY A 101 -11.25 -0.94 0.39
N THR A 102 -10.45 0.04 0.77
CA THR A 102 -10.53 1.43 0.37
C THR A 102 -9.16 1.86 -0.15
N LEU A 103 -9.14 2.48 -1.32
CA LEU A 103 -7.96 3.13 -1.89
C LEU A 103 -8.16 4.64 -1.82
N ILE A 104 -7.16 5.36 -1.34
CA ILE A 104 -7.17 6.82 -1.25
C ILE A 104 -6.01 7.34 -2.09
N LEU A 105 -6.31 8.04 -3.18
CA LEU A 105 -5.30 8.60 -4.07
C LEU A 105 -4.43 9.58 -3.27
N THR A 106 -3.14 9.29 -3.20
CA THR A 106 -2.18 10.19 -2.56
C THR A 106 -1.91 11.34 -3.52
N GLU A 107 -2.00 12.56 -3.03
CA GLU A 107 -1.53 13.72 -3.78
C GLU A 107 -0.02 13.57 -3.94
N GLN A 108 0.47 13.59 -5.19
CA GLN A 108 1.89 13.78 -5.40
C GLN A 108 2.26 15.11 -4.75
N PRO A 109 3.24 15.15 -3.83
CA PRO A 109 3.83 16.41 -3.45
C PRO A 109 4.20 17.10 -4.76
N GLY A 110 3.76 18.35 -4.96
CA GLY A 110 4.30 19.18 -6.03
C GLY A 110 5.82 19.11 -5.99
N PRO A 111 6.53 19.34 -7.11
CA PRO A 111 7.99 19.29 -7.12
C PRO A 111 8.46 20.04 -5.89
N ALA A 112 9.20 19.34 -5.02
CA ALA A 112 9.70 19.94 -3.81
C ALA A 112 10.31 21.25 -4.28
N THR A 113 9.69 22.38 -3.91
CA THR A 113 10.41 23.63 -4.01
C THR A 113 11.62 23.31 -3.18
N GLU A 114 12.79 23.27 -3.82
CA GLU A 114 14.06 23.19 -3.13
C GLU A 114 14.04 24.38 -2.20
N ARG A 115 13.47 24.18 -1.02
CA ARG A 115 13.65 25.08 0.08
C ARG A 115 15.07 24.76 0.44
N ILE A 116 15.99 25.47 -0.23
CA ILE A 116 17.29 25.78 0.31
C ILE A 116 16.99 26.62 1.56
N GLU A 117 16.38 25.99 2.58
CA GLU A 117 16.65 26.41 3.94
C GLU A 117 18.16 26.24 4.00
N GLN A 118 18.86 27.36 4.06
CA GLN A 118 20.27 27.39 4.38
C GLN A 118 20.38 26.70 5.74
N LEU A 119 20.51 25.37 5.72
CA LEU A 119 20.81 24.60 6.90
C LEU A 119 22.12 25.21 7.41
N PRO A 120 22.15 25.72 8.65
CA PRO A 120 23.38 26.24 9.20
C PRO A 120 24.43 25.14 9.07
N ALA A 121 25.63 25.52 8.64
CA ALA A 121 26.73 24.57 8.46
C ALA A 121 26.85 23.71 9.72
N PHE A 122 26.96 22.39 9.52
CA PHE A 122 27.11 21.43 10.60
C PHE A 122 28.24 21.89 11.53
N ASN A 123 27.91 22.09 12.81
CA ASN A 123 28.86 22.53 13.83
C ASN A 123 29.04 21.42 14.86
N PRO A 124 30.20 20.72 14.88
CA PRO A 124 30.47 19.63 15.81
C PRO A 124 30.56 20.09 17.27
N ASP A 125 30.80 21.37 17.55
CA ASP A 125 30.88 21.91 18.91
C ASP A 125 29.50 22.04 19.58
N LYS A 126 28.42 21.99 18.80
CA LYS A 126 27.05 21.97 19.30
C LYS A 126 26.56 20.56 19.64
N LEU A 127 27.38 19.53 19.43
CA LEU A 127 27.01 18.17 19.80
C LEU A 127 26.98 18.01 21.32
N PRO A 128 26.00 17.28 21.87
CA PRO A 128 25.99 16.93 23.28
C PRO A 128 27.27 16.19 23.67
N LYS A 129 27.97 16.66 24.70
CA LYS A 129 29.15 15.95 25.21
C LYS A 129 28.71 14.63 25.84
N LEU A 130 29.39 13.55 25.46
CA LEU A 130 29.13 12.24 26.05
C LEU A 130 29.36 12.30 27.57
N PRO A 131 28.48 11.68 28.38
CA PRO A 131 28.69 11.61 29.82
C PRO A 131 30.00 10.87 30.12
N LYS A 132 30.79 11.43 31.06
CA LYS A 132 32.03 10.78 31.50
C LYS A 132 31.67 9.41 32.09
N ARG A 133 32.17 8.34 31.47
CA ARG A 133 32.11 7.01 32.09
C ARG A 133 33.00 7.03 33.33
N SER A 134 32.41 6.88 34.51
CA SER A 134 33.15 6.57 35.73
C SER A 134 33.84 5.22 35.53
N ARG A 135 35.15 5.17 35.79
CA ARG A 135 35.93 3.92 35.83
C ARG A 135 35.67 3.18 37.14
#